data_AF-A0A9P8EU87-F1
#
_entry.id   AF-A0A9P8EU87-F1
#
_cell.length_a   1.000
_cell.length_b   1.000
_cell.length_c   1.000
_cell.angle_alpha   90.00
_cell.angle_beta   90.00
_cell.angle_gamma   90.00
#
_symmetry.space_group_name_H-M   'P 1'
#
loop_
_entity.id
_entity.type
_entity.pdbx_description
1 polymer ?
#
loop_
_entity_poly.entity_id
_entity_poly.type
_entity_poly.pdbx_seq_one_letter_code
_entity_poly.pdbx_strand_id
1 'polypeptide(L)'
;MAVTSPRSIAQDGLNKPVQDERSPLVSATEVSEQPEDHRVDNSGEREFGGAVGVSCMMIGFPLLMYYMWIGATFYSGHFPSRSPGQSWTEFFSHLWTLCYEHAFPHLKAWTIYWTFLIFEGACYLYMPGVYGKVWSWYTTIILAVLLHVSGVFPLYTIIDEFGSIMSVAIISGFLVSFVAYFSALARGAQHRMTGSPVYDFFMGAELNPRLFTWLDFKMFFEVRIPWFILFLTTLGAVCRQYETYGYVSGEAWFLLMAHFLYANACSKGEELIITSWDMYFEKWGFMLIFWNLAGVPLSYCHCTLYIANHDPSEYHWNPYLLTLLFVTYLFVYWIWDTANSQKNMFRAQERGVALNRKTFPQLPWKAVKNPVSIKTKTGDSILCDGWYAKARKIHYTCDLFFALSWGAITGFNSPFPWFYPLFFACMIVHRAIRDIQKCRAKYGDAWIEYEKRVPWLFIPYVCYVILNDGRSGTYGHSQLKTGHPVRSAIHKQLNGRLVLRWVTTWESLLL
;
A
#
# COMPACT_ATOMS: atom_id res chain seq x y z
N MET A 1 -65.75 -22.42 7.05
CA MET A 1 -66.43 -21.53 6.09
C MET A 1 -65.38 -21.01 5.14
N ALA A 2 -65.55 -21.32 3.86
CA ALA A 2 -64.60 -21.00 2.80
C ALA A 2 -65.01 -19.71 2.06
N VAL A 3 -64.07 -19.23 1.25
CA VAL A 3 -64.20 -18.44 0.01
C VAL A 3 -64.28 -16.91 0.15
N THR A 4 -63.19 -16.21 -0.23
CA THR A 4 -63.07 -15.38 -1.47
C THR A 4 -61.76 -14.56 -1.48
N SER A 5 -61.09 -14.50 -2.63
CA SER A 5 -60.12 -13.46 -3.06
C SER A 5 -60.66 -12.85 -4.37
N PRO A 6 -60.00 -11.93 -5.13
CA PRO A 6 -58.90 -10.98 -4.86
C PRO A 6 -59.17 -9.55 -5.46
N ARG A 7 -58.18 -8.64 -5.39
CA ARG A 7 -57.99 -7.38 -6.19
C ARG A 7 -58.84 -6.13 -5.87
N SER A 8 -58.16 -5.15 -5.26
CA SER A 8 -58.12 -3.69 -5.53
C SER A 8 -57.79 -3.02 -4.20
N ILE A 9 -56.65 -2.36 -4.02
CA ILE A 9 -56.47 -0.93 -4.26
C ILE A 9 -54.95 -0.74 -4.26
N ALA A 10 -54.38 -0.52 -5.44
CA ALA A 10 -53.02 -0.06 -5.63
C ALA A 10 -53.09 0.99 -6.72
N GLN A 11 -53.35 2.24 -6.33
CA GLN A 11 -53.15 3.48 -7.07
C GLN A 11 -53.77 4.59 -6.23
N ASP A 12 -52.96 5.20 -5.37
CA ASP A 12 -52.99 6.63 -5.05
C ASP A 12 -51.94 6.91 -3.95
N GLY A 13 -50.89 7.63 -4.32
CA GLY A 13 -49.80 7.98 -3.39
C GLY A 13 -48.45 8.30 -4.02
N LEU A 14 -48.28 8.15 -5.35
CA LEU A 14 -47.12 8.66 -6.07
C LEU A 14 -47.44 10.06 -6.61
N ASN A 15 -47.22 11.10 -5.81
CA ASN A 15 -46.86 12.46 -6.24
C ASN A 15 -46.82 13.41 -5.03
N LYS A 16 -45.70 13.42 -4.29
CA LYS A 16 -45.24 14.62 -3.58
C LYS A 16 -43.71 14.68 -3.69
N PRO A 17 -43.13 15.80 -4.17
CA PRO A 17 -41.69 15.96 -4.21
C PRO A 17 -41.17 16.15 -2.79
N VAL A 18 -40.23 15.31 -2.39
CA VAL A 18 -39.45 15.49 -1.15
C VAL A 18 -38.54 16.70 -1.38
N GLN A 19 -38.73 17.74 -0.58
CA GLN A 19 -37.86 18.92 -0.56
C GLN A 19 -36.49 18.52 -0.01
N ASP A 20 -35.48 18.73 -0.84
CA ASP A 20 -34.06 18.57 -0.52
C ASP A 20 -33.59 19.86 0.20
N GLU A 21 -33.42 19.81 1.53
CA GLU A 21 -32.88 20.93 2.31
C GLU A 21 -31.39 21.13 1.99
N ARG A 22 -31.14 21.98 0.99
CA ARG A 22 -29.80 22.50 0.69
C ARG A 22 -29.32 23.41 1.81
N SER A 23 -28.14 23.11 2.36
CA SER A 23 -27.31 24.03 3.14
C SER A 23 -27.08 25.36 2.39
N PRO A 24 -27.04 26.52 3.05
CA PRO A 24 -26.95 27.81 2.36
C PRO A 24 -25.58 28.00 1.69
N LEU A 25 -25.65 28.43 0.44
CA LEU A 25 -24.55 28.75 -0.47
C LEU A 25 -23.70 29.92 0.04
N VAL A 26 -22.39 29.77 -0.15
CA VAL A 26 -21.37 30.83 -0.10
C VAL A 26 -21.68 31.88 -1.17
N SER A 27 -21.53 33.17 -0.82
CA SER A 27 -21.78 34.28 -1.74
C SER A 27 -20.85 34.22 -2.95
N ALA A 28 -21.45 34.17 -4.14
CA ALA A 28 -20.79 34.18 -5.42
C ALA A 28 -20.10 35.54 -5.67
N THR A 29 -18.78 35.52 -5.83
CA THR A 29 -18.09 36.46 -6.70
C THR A 29 -18.10 35.81 -8.09
N GLU A 30 -18.69 36.47 -9.08
CA GLU A 30 -18.82 35.96 -10.45
C GLU A 30 -17.46 35.63 -11.07
N VAL A 31 -17.11 34.35 -11.04
CA VAL A 31 -16.22 33.72 -12.02
C VAL A 31 -17.12 32.86 -12.88
N SER A 32 -17.05 33.04 -14.20
CA SER A 32 -17.82 32.22 -15.15
C SER A 32 -17.38 30.75 -15.08
N GLU A 33 -17.99 29.96 -14.20
CA GLU A 33 -17.77 28.51 -14.16
C GLU A 33 -18.62 27.88 -15.27
N GLN A 34 -17.99 27.65 -16.42
CA GLN A 34 -18.50 26.60 -17.31
C GLN A 34 -18.53 25.29 -16.52
N PRO A 35 -19.54 24.43 -16.70
CA PRO A 35 -19.55 23.12 -16.07
C PRO A 35 -18.32 22.35 -16.57
N GLU A 36 -17.31 22.19 -15.71
CA GLU A 36 -16.11 21.43 -16.06
C GLU A 36 -16.51 20.00 -16.42
N ASP A 37 -16.16 19.55 -17.63
CA ASP A 37 -16.36 18.17 -18.01
C ASP A 37 -15.48 17.27 -17.15
N HIS A 38 -16.09 16.54 -16.20
CA HIS A 38 -15.43 15.57 -15.32
C HIS A 38 -14.59 14.51 -16.06
N ARG A 39 -14.77 14.35 -17.36
CA ARG A 39 -13.98 13.47 -18.23
C ARG A 39 -12.61 14.04 -18.57
N VAL A 40 -12.38 15.33 -18.40
CA VAL A 40 -11.14 16.02 -18.77
C VAL A 40 -10.42 16.49 -17.52
N ASP A 41 -9.12 16.29 -17.48
CA ASP A 41 -8.24 16.86 -16.46
C ASP A 41 -7.66 18.19 -16.94
N ASN A 42 -8.14 19.29 -16.35
CA ASN A 42 -7.71 20.64 -16.66
C ASN A 42 -6.55 21.14 -15.78
N SER A 43 -6.07 20.35 -14.81
CA SER A 43 -5.06 20.80 -13.84
C SER A 43 -3.70 21.08 -14.47
N GLY A 44 -3.39 20.42 -15.59
CA GLY A 44 -2.07 20.46 -16.23
C GLY A 44 -0.96 19.74 -15.45
N GLU A 45 -1.26 19.23 -14.26
CA GLU A 45 -0.29 18.55 -13.40
C GLU A 45 -0.03 17.12 -13.90
N ARG A 46 1.25 16.74 -13.96
CA ARG A 46 1.68 15.40 -14.37
C ARG A 46 2.51 14.77 -13.28
N GLU A 47 1.98 13.72 -12.67
CA GLU A 47 2.74 12.90 -11.75
C GLU A 47 3.75 12.02 -12.51
N PHE A 48 4.69 11.42 -11.80
CA PHE A 48 5.62 10.41 -12.35
C PHE A 48 6.41 10.84 -13.59
N GLY A 49 6.69 12.14 -13.76
CA GLY A 49 7.44 12.65 -14.92
C GLY A 49 6.68 12.60 -16.24
N GLY A 50 5.34 12.54 -16.21
CA GLY A 50 4.50 12.53 -17.40
C GLY A 50 4.74 11.30 -18.29
N ALA A 51 4.46 11.41 -19.58
CA ALA A 51 4.50 10.28 -20.52
C ALA A 51 5.86 9.56 -20.57
N VAL A 52 6.97 10.30 -20.46
CA VAL A 52 8.32 9.71 -20.46
C VAL A 52 8.56 8.91 -19.18
N GLY A 53 8.31 9.51 -18.02
CA GLY A 53 8.57 8.84 -16.74
C GLY A 53 7.67 7.61 -16.53
N VAL A 54 6.39 7.69 -16.89
CA VAL A 54 5.52 6.50 -16.83
C VAL A 54 5.95 5.40 -17.80
N SER A 55 6.48 5.75 -18.98
CA SER A 55 7.03 4.76 -19.93
C SER A 55 8.25 4.06 -19.34
N CYS A 56 9.16 4.82 -18.73
CA CYS A 56 10.31 4.26 -18.01
C CYS A 56 9.87 3.33 -16.88
N MET A 57 8.79 3.64 -16.17
CA MET A 57 8.26 2.79 -15.09
C MET A 57 7.61 1.50 -15.63
N MET A 58 6.83 1.58 -16.71
CA MET A 58 6.21 0.40 -17.34
C MET A 58 7.24 -0.61 -17.83
N ILE A 59 8.41 -0.15 -18.28
CA ILE A 59 9.52 -1.02 -18.71
C ILE A 59 10.40 -1.41 -17.51
N GLY A 60 10.73 -0.45 -16.66
CA GLY A 60 11.69 -0.59 -15.59
C GLY A 60 11.23 -1.51 -14.46
N PHE A 61 9.95 -1.46 -14.07
CA PHE A 61 9.47 -2.32 -12.98
C PHE A 61 9.53 -3.82 -13.32
N PRO A 62 9.00 -4.30 -14.47
CA PRO A 62 9.18 -5.70 -14.87
C PRO A 62 10.66 -6.13 -14.91
N LEU A 63 11.53 -5.31 -15.50
CA LEU A 63 12.96 -5.63 -15.59
C LEU A 63 13.63 -5.70 -14.21
N LEU A 64 13.27 -4.78 -13.30
CA LEU A 64 13.77 -4.79 -11.93
C LEU A 64 13.32 -6.04 -11.19
N MET A 65 12.06 -6.47 -11.38
CA MET A 65 11.55 -7.71 -10.78
C MET A 65 12.36 -8.94 -11.25
N TYR A 66 12.60 -9.09 -12.55
CA TYR A 66 13.46 -10.16 -13.06
C TYR A 66 14.88 -10.07 -12.51
N TYR A 67 15.47 -8.87 -12.49
CA TYR A 67 16.82 -8.67 -11.98
C TYR A 67 16.95 -9.09 -10.51
N MET A 68 15.98 -8.70 -9.68
CA MET A 68 15.97 -9.06 -8.27
C MET A 68 15.75 -10.56 -8.05
N TRP A 69 14.83 -11.17 -8.80
CA TRP A 69 14.59 -12.62 -8.71
C TRP A 69 15.80 -13.44 -9.19
N ILE A 70 16.45 -13.03 -10.29
CA ILE A 70 17.68 -13.67 -10.77
C ILE A 70 18.77 -13.60 -9.71
N GLY A 71 18.95 -12.42 -9.11
CA GLY A 71 19.93 -12.24 -8.04
C GLY A 71 19.65 -13.13 -6.83
N ALA A 72 18.38 -13.15 -6.41
CA ALA A 72 17.92 -13.96 -5.29
C ALA A 72 18.13 -15.47 -5.52
N THR A 73 17.99 -15.95 -6.75
CA THR A 73 17.93 -17.38 -7.06
C THR A 73 19.25 -17.94 -7.59
N PHE A 74 19.93 -17.22 -8.49
CA PHE A 74 21.10 -17.72 -9.23
C PHE A 74 22.42 -17.08 -8.81
N TYR A 75 22.39 -16.02 -8.01
CA TYR A 75 23.58 -15.30 -7.53
C TYR A 75 23.71 -15.34 -6.01
N SER A 76 23.23 -16.41 -5.36
CA SER A 76 23.31 -16.59 -3.90
C SER A 76 22.79 -15.38 -3.12
N GLY A 77 21.69 -14.79 -3.56
CA GLY A 77 21.12 -13.61 -2.92
C GLY A 77 21.81 -12.28 -3.27
N HIS A 78 22.79 -12.22 -4.16
CA HIS A 78 23.53 -11.00 -4.48
C HIS A 78 23.10 -10.38 -5.82
N PHE A 79 23.51 -9.13 -6.06
CA PHE A 79 23.26 -8.45 -7.32
C PHE A 79 23.90 -9.22 -8.49
N PRO A 80 23.14 -9.56 -9.54
CA PRO A 80 23.71 -10.10 -10.75
C PRO A 80 24.77 -9.15 -11.31
N SER A 81 25.99 -9.67 -11.47
CA SER A 81 27.15 -8.93 -11.96
C SER A 81 27.91 -9.74 -13.01
N ARG A 82 28.67 -9.03 -13.86
CA ARG A 82 29.51 -9.65 -14.89
C ARG A 82 30.63 -10.48 -14.27
N SER A 83 30.91 -11.63 -14.87
CA SER A 83 32.13 -12.38 -14.60
C SER A 83 33.36 -11.64 -15.14
N PRO A 84 34.55 -11.84 -14.57
CA PRO A 84 35.79 -11.27 -15.11
C PRO A 84 35.97 -11.61 -16.59
N GLY A 85 36.17 -10.59 -17.43
CA GLY A 85 36.34 -10.76 -18.88
C GLY A 85 35.04 -10.85 -19.70
N GLN A 86 33.87 -10.97 -19.07
CA GLN A 86 32.58 -11.02 -19.76
C GLN A 86 32.19 -9.64 -20.30
N SER A 87 31.82 -9.56 -21.57
CA SER A 87 31.28 -8.33 -22.18
C SER A 87 29.86 -8.02 -21.66
N TRP A 88 29.41 -6.79 -21.84
CA TRP A 88 28.04 -6.41 -21.48
C TRP A 88 26.98 -7.18 -22.26
N THR A 89 27.21 -7.41 -23.56
CA THR A 89 26.28 -8.16 -24.41
C THR A 89 26.13 -9.60 -23.94
N GLU A 90 27.24 -10.27 -23.61
CA GLU A 90 27.21 -11.64 -23.07
C GLU A 90 26.51 -11.70 -21.72
N PHE A 91 26.69 -10.69 -20.87
CA PHE A 91 26.01 -10.62 -19.58
C PHE A 91 24.50 -10.47 -19.73
N PHE A 92 24.03 -9.53 -20.55
CA PHE A 92 22.59 -9.38 -20.78
C PHE A 92 21.99 -10.59 -21.49
N SER A 93 22.73 -11.20 -22.41
CA SER A 93 22.33 -12.47 -23.03
C SER A 93 22.18 -13.58 -21.99
N HIS A 94 23.13 -13.69 -21.05
CA HIS A 94 23.05 -14.65 -19.95
C HIS A 94 21.83 -14.41 -19.04
N LEU A 95 21.57 -13.16 -18.63
CA LEU A 95 20.37 -12.84 -17.83
C LEU A 95 19.09 -13.17 -18.60
N TRP A 96 19.06 -12.89 -19.91
CA TRP A 96 17.94 -13.27 -20.76
C TRP A 96 17.75 -14.78 -20.83
N THR A 97 18.83 -15.55 -20.97
CA THR A 97 18.78 -17.03 -20.95
C THR A 97 18.20 -17.53 -19.62
N LEU A 98 18.60 -16.98 -18.48
CA LEU A 98 18.02 -17.35 -17.18
C LEU A 98 16.51 -17.06 -17.12
N CYS A 99 16.06 -15.90 -17.61
CA CYS A 99 14.63 -15.62 -17.73
C CYS A 99 13.91 -16.60 -18.66
N TYR A 100 14.52 -16.91 -19.81
CA TYR A 100 13.93 -17.81 -20.80
C TYR A 100 13.82 -19.25 -20.28
N GLU A 101 14.81 -19.74 -19.54
CA GLU A 101 14.83 -21.11 -19.04
C GLU A 101 14.01 -21.29 -17.76
N HIS A 102 14.05 -20.31 -16.86
CA HIS A 102 13.50 -20.47 -15.50
C HIS A 102 12.31 -19.57 -15.19
N ALA A 103 11.94 -18.66 -16.09
CA ALA A 103 10.76 -17.81 -15.96
C ALA A 103 9.87 -17.85 -17.21
N PHE A 104 9.96 -18.90 -18.03
CA PHE A 104 9.07 -19.02 -19.18
C PHE A 104 7.62 -19.17 -18.72
N PRO A 105 6.66 -18.37 -19.24
CA PRO A 105 5.26 -18.41 -18.80
C PRO A 105 4.52 -19.63 -19.42
N HIS A 106 4.90 -20.84 -19.02
CA HIS A 106 4.30 -22.09 -19.50
C HIS A 106 2.90 -22.31 -18.93
N LEU A 107 2.17 -23.28 -19.50
CA LEU A 107 0.77 -23.55 -19.19
C LEU A 107 0.53 -23.80 -17.70
N LYS A 108 1.38 -24.58 -17.02
CA LYS A 108 1.24 -24.82 -15.56
C LYS A 108 1.24 -23.52 -14.75
N ALA A 109 2.13 -22.56 -15.03
CA ALA A 109 2.16 -21.28 -14.33
C ALA A 109 0.90 -20.44 -14.61
N TRP A 110 0.42 -20.42 -15.86
CA TRP A 110 -0.86 -19.81 -16.21
C TRP A 110 -2.02 -20.43 -15.43
N THR A 111 -2.08 -21.76 -15.39
CA THR A 111 -3.10 -22.49 -14.67
C THR A 111 -3.07 -22.15 -13.18
N ILE A 112 -1.91 -22.17 -12.53
CA ILE A 112 -1.78 -21.83 -11.10
C ILE A 112 -2.31 -20.41 -10.84
N TYR A 113 -1.78 -19.43 -11.56
CA TYR A 113 -2.05 -18.02 -11.30
C TYR A 113 -3.50 -17.64 -11.63
N TRP A 114 -4.02 -18.04 -12.79
CA TRP A 114 -5.39 -17.68 -13.17
C TRP A 114 -6.46 -18.52 -12.49
N THR A 115 -6.17 -19.77 -12.11
CA THR A 115 -7.10 -20.53 -11.25
C THR A 115 -7.26 -19.82 -9.92
N PHE A 116 -6.16 -19.33 -9.32
CA PHE A 116 -6.22 -18.53 -8.11
C PHE A 116 -7.03 -17.23 -8.31
N LEU A 117 -6.76 -16.46 -9.37
CA LEU A 117 -7.52 -15.23 -9.66
C LEU A 117 -9.02 -15.49 -9.85
N ILE A 118 -9.38 -16.54 -10.60
CA ILE A 118 -10.78 -16.90 -10.85
C ILE A 118 -11.44 -17.40 -9.57
N PHE A 119 -10.73 -18.20 -8.78
CA PHE A 119 -11.20 -18.69 -7.48
C PHE A 119 -11.46 -17.53 -6.52
N GLU A 120 -10.52 -16.58 -6.39
CA GLU A 120 -10.73 -15.39 -5.55
C GLU A 120 -11.83 -14.49 -6.10
N GLY A 121 -12.00 -14.40 -7.42
CA GLY A 121 -13.11 -13.68 -8.06
C GLY A 121 -14.46 -14.33 -7.73
N ALA A 122 -14.53 -15.66 -7.78
CA ALA A 122 -15.72 -16.41 -7.37
C ALA A 122 -15.98 -16.25 -5.87
N CYS A 123 -14.94 -16.34 -5.04
CA CYS A 123 -15.04 -16.06 -3.63
C CYS A 123 -15.57 -14.64 -3.41
N TYR A 124 -15.04 -13.64 -4.15
CA TYR A 124 -15.44 -12.23 -4.17
C TYR A 124 -16.89 -12.00 -4.62
N LEU A 125 -17.50 -12.93 -5.36
CA LEU A 125 -18.90 -12.82 -5.75
C LEU A 125 -19.82 -13.53 -4.75
N TYR A 126 -19.52 -14.76 -4.37
CA TYR A 126 -20.51 -15.66 -3.76
C TYR A 126 -20.40 -15.83 -2.24
N MET A 127 -19.27 -15.53 -1.62
CA MET A 127 -19.13 -15.75 -0.17
C MET A 127 -19.98 -14.80 0.69
N PRO A 128 -20.51 -15.28 1.83
CA PRO A 128 -21.41 -14.50 2.68
C PRO A 128 -20.70 -13.31 3.33
N GLY A 129 -21.41 -12.17 3.39
CA GLY A 129 -20.97 -10.94 4.06
C GLY A 129 -21.28 -9.70 3.22
N VAL A 130 -22.13 -8.81 3.75
CA VAL A 130 -22.84 -7.74 3.01
C VAL A 130 -21.90 -6.77 2.30
N TYR A 131 -20.64 -6.63 2.73
CA TYR A 131 -19.53 -5.99 2.01
C TYR A 131 -18.19 -6.62 2.45
N GLY A 132 -18.19 -7.93 2.70
CA GLY A 132 -17.24 -8.52 3.62
C GLY A 132 -16.96 -9.99 3.44
N LYS A 133 -16.00 -10.30 2.57
CA LYS A 133 -15.57 -11.67 2.31
C LYS A 133 -14.27 -11.98 3.03
N VAL A 134 -14.22 -11.65 4.33
CA VAL A 134 -13.17 -12.19 5.23
C VAL A 134 -13.17 -13.74 5.19
N TRP A 135 -14.31 -14.33 4.84
CA TRP A 135 -14.41 -15.76 4.57
C TRP A 135 -13.59 -16.22 3.35
N SER A 136 -13.35 -15.36 2.35
CA SER A 136 -12.46 -15.75 1.24
C SER A 136 -11.07 -16.01 1.80
N TRP A 137 -10.54 -15.09 2.62
CA TRP A 137 -9.26 -15.25 3.28
C TRP A 137 -9.13 -16.58 4.02
N TYR A 138 -10.05 -16.89 4.93
CA TYR A 138 -9.98 -18.15 5.69
C TYR A 138 -10.23 -19.39 4.82
N THR A 139 -11.11 -19.30 3.82
CA THR A 139 -11.34 -20.42 2.90
C THR A 139 -10.10 -20.72 2.07
N THR A 140 -9.41 -19.68 1.59
CA THR A 140 -8.15 -19.79 0.85
C THR A 140 -7.09 -20.48 1.69
N ILE A 141 -6.94 -20.10 2.96
CA ILE A 141 -6.00 -20.77 3.88
C ILE A 141 -6.37 -22.25 4.06
N ILE A 142 -7.64 -22.55 4.37
CA ILE A 142 -8.10 -23.92 4.61
C ILE A 142 -7.86 -24.78 3.36
N LEU A 143 -8.26 -24.29 2.18
CA LEU A 143 -8.08 -25.02 0.94
C LEU A 143 -6.59 -25.20 0.59
N ALA A 144 -5.77 -24.17 0.79
CA ALA A 144 -4.32 -24.28 0.55
C ALA A 144 -3.68 -25.36 1.43
N VAL A 145 -4.03 -25.41 2.73
CA VAL A 145 -3.56 -26.46 3.65
C VAL A 145 -4.08 -27.83 3.24
N LEU A 146 -5.37 -27.96 2.89
CA LEU A 146 -5.95 -29.24 2.45
C LEU A 146 -5.28 -29.75 1.16
N LEU A 147 -5.03 -28.86 0.20
CA LEU A 147 -4.36 -29.20 -1.05
C LEU A 147 -2.91 -29.65 -0.83
N HIS A 148 -2.21 -29.04 0.11
CA HIS A 148 -0.85 -29.44 0.48
C HIS A 148 -0.84 -30.80 1.20
N VAL A 149 -1.66 -30.97 2.25
CA VAL A 149 -1.70 -32.20 3.05
C VAL A 149 -2.21 -33.40 2.25
N SER A 150 -3.14 -33.18 1.31
CA SER A 150 -3.61 -34.25 0.40
C SER A 150 -2.59 -34.62 -0.69
N GLY A 151 -1.51 -33.84 -0.85
CA GLY A 151 -0.52 -34.02 -1.91
C GLY A 151 -0.99 -33.57 -3.31
N VAL A 152 -2.21 -33.04 -3.44
CA VAL A 152 -2.75 -32.58 -4.73
C VAL A 152 -1.98 -31.36 -5.24
N PHE A 153 -1.62 -30.44 -4.36
CA PHE A 153 -0.81 -29.28 -4.69
C PHE A 153 0.14 -28.96 -3.52
N PRO A 154 1.40 -29.43 -3.57
CA PRO A 154 2.39 -29.05 -2.57
C PRO A 154 2.62 -27.53 -2.60
N LEU A 155 2.39 -26.85 -1.49
CA LEU A 155 2.33 -25.39 -1.44
C LEU A 155 3.64 -24.71 -1.87
N TYR A 156 4.78 -25.35 -1.62
CA TYR A 156 6.10 -24.88 -2.07
C TYR A 156 6.28 -24.90 -3.58
N THR A 157 5.35 -25.48 -4.35
CA THR A 157 5.30 -25.33 -5.83
C THR A 157 5.21 -23.86 -6.24
N ILE A 158 4.60 -22.99 -5.42
CA ILE A 158 4.56 -21.53 -5.68
C ILE A 158 5.98 -20.94 -5.73
N ILE A 159 6.90 -21.49 -4.93
CA ILE A 159 8.30 -21.05 -4.87
C ILE A 159 9.10 -21.71 -6.00
N ASP A 160 8.88 -22.99 -6.28
CA ASP A 160 9.55 -23.70 -7.39
C ASP A 160 9.23 -23.08 -8.76
N GLU A 161 7.97 -22.67 -8.94
CA GLU A 161 7.47 -22.05 -10.17
C GLU A 161 7.51 -20.52 -10.13
N PHE A 162 8.23 -19.93 -9.16
CA PHE A 162 8.15 -18.48 -8.88
C PHE A 162 8.46 -17.62 -10.10
N GLY A 163 9.54 -17.94 -10.83
CA GLY A 163 9.93 -17.22 -12.05
C GLY A 163 8.82 -17.21 -13.09
N SER A 164 8.27 -18.40 -13.39
CA SER A 164 7.19 -18.56 -14.38
C SER A 164 5.90 -17.89 -13.93
N ILE A 165 5.53 -17.99 -12.65
CA ILE A 165 4.35 -17.31 -12.08
C ILE A 165 4.54 -15.79 -12.15
N MET A 166 5.74 -15.28 -11.89
CA MET A 166 6.06 -13.87 -12.00
C MET A 166 5.91 -13.35 -13.43
N SER A 167 6.39 -14.09 -14.42
CA SER A 167 6.17 -13.76 -15.83
C SER A 167 4.70 -13.71 -16.19
N VAL A 168 3.91 -14.70 -15.74
CA VAL A 168 2.46 -14.73 -15.95
C VAL A 168 1.79 -13.52 -15.28
N ALA A 169 2.15 -13.17 -14.06
CA ALA A 169 1.60 -12.02 -13.35
C ALA A 169 1.93 -10.69 -14.06
N ILE A 170 3.17 -10.52 -14.53
CA ILE A 170 3.60 -9.35 -15.31
C ILE A 170 2.78 -9.25 -16.61
N ILE A 171 2.71 -10.33 -17.39
CA ILE A 171 1.94 -10.36 -18.65
C ILE A 171 0.46 -10.08 -18.38
N SER A 172 -0.10 -10.68 -17.33
CA SER A 172 -1.50 -10.44 -16.91
C SER A 172 -1.72 -8.98 -16.53
N GLY A 173 -0.76 -8.34 -15.85
CA GLY A 173 -0.78 -6.91 -15.55
C GLY A 173 -0.94 -6.05 -16.80
N PHE A 174 -0.15 -6.32 -17.85
CA PHE A 174 -0.28 -5.61 -19.14
C PHE A 174 -1.61 -5.91 -19.84
N LEU A 175 -2.01 -7.19 -19.92
CA LEU A 175 -3.23 -7.60 -20.61
C LEU A 175 -4.48 -7.00 -19.96
N VAL A 176 -4.59 -7.08 -18.62
CA VAL A 176 -5.73 -6.52 -17.89
C VAL A 176 -5.76 -5.00 -18.01
N SER A 177 -4.61 -4.34 -17.98
CA SER A 177 -4.53 -2.87 -18.18
C SER A 177 -4.96 -2.45 -19.58
N PHE A 178 -4.57 -3.23 -20.60
CA PHE A 178 -5.01 -3.03 -21.98
C PHE A 178 -6.53 -3.14 -22.08
N VAL A 179 -7.11 -4.22 -21.57
CA VAL A 179 -8.56 -4.41 -21.56
C VAL A 179 -9.26 -3.29 -20.79
N ALA A 180 -8.75 -2.91 -19.61
CA ALA A 180 -9.30 -1.84 -18.78
C ALA A 180 -9.37 -0.50 -19.52
N TYR A 181 -8.25 -0.10 -20.13
CA TYR A 181 -8.14 1.17 -20.83
C TYR A 181 -9.08 1.25 -22.05
N PHE A 182 -9.01 0.27 -22.95
CA PHE A 182 -9.83 0.29 -24.16
C PHE A 182 -11.32 0.03 -23.89
N SER A 183 -11.65 -0.78 -22.87
CA SER A 183 -13.04 -0.95 -22.43
C SER A 183 -13.65 0.35 -21.93
N ALA A 184 -12.91 1.12 -21.12
CA ALA A 184 -13.37 2.41 -20.61
C ALA A 184 -13.63 3.41 -21.75
N LEU A 185 -12.74 3.45 -22.75
CA LEU A 185 -12.92 4.29 -23.94
C LEU A 185 -14.16 3.87 -24.75
N ALA A 186 -14.31 2.57 -25.02
CA ALA A 186 -15.43 2.04 -25.80
C ALA A 186 -16.79 2.26 -25.11
N ARG A 187 -16.82 2.23 -23.77
CA ARG A 187 -18.04 2.47 -22.98
C ARG A 187 -18.34 3.94 -22.71
N GLY A 188 -17.45 4.87 -23.07
CA GLY A 188 -17.63 6.28 -22.71
C GLY A 188 -17.49 6.55 -21.19
N ALA A 189 -16.77 5.69 -20.47
CA ALA A 189 -16.60 5.71 -19.01
C ALA A 189 -15.35 6.48 -18.55
N GLN A 190 -14.83 7.36 -19.42
CA GLN A 190 -13.66 8.16 -19.14
C GLN A 190 -13.84 9.04 -17.91
N HIS A 191 -12.78 9.19 -17.12
CA HIS A 191 -12.72 10.07 -15.98
C HIS A 191 -11.38 10.79 -15.96
N ARG A 192 -11.38 12.12 -15.80
CA ARG A 192 -10.18 12.97 -15.66
C ARG A 192 -9.05 12.58 -16.63
N MET A 193 -9.38 12.51 -17.91
CA MET A 193 -8.45 12.17 -19.00
C MET A 193 -7.63 13.39 -19.37
N THR A 194 -6.37 13.14 -19.66
CA THR A 194 -5.40 14.22 -19.84
C THR A 194 -5.00 14.46 -21.30
N GLY A 195 -5.51 13.62 -22.21
CA GLY A 195 -5.22 13.66 -23.65
C GLY A 195 -3.88 13.04 -24.05
N SER A 196 -3.10 12.53 -23.10
CA SER A 196 -1.83 11.82 -23.38
C SER A 196 -2.06 10.31 -23.27
N PRO A 197 -2.13 9.55 -24.37
CA PRO A 197 -2.54 8.14 -24.33
C PRO A 197 -1.65 7.27 -23.44
N VAL A 198 -0.34 7.51 -23.44
CA VAL A 198 0.63 6.76 -22.64
C VAL A 198 0.44 7.05 -21.14
N TYR A 199 0.24 8.31 -20.78
CA TYR A 199 -0.01 8.72 -19.40
C TYR A 199 -1.38 8.23 -18.90
N ASP A 200 -2.41 8.38 -19.72
CA ASP A 200 -3.76 7.94 -19.39
C ASP A 200 -3.88 6.41 -19.33
N PHE A 201 -3.07 5.67 -20.09
CA PHE A 201 -2.95 4.22 -19.93
C PHE A 201 -2.32 3.85 -18.58
N PHE A 202 -1.26 4.56 -18.18
CA PHE A 202 -0.60 4.34 -16.91
C PHE A 202 -1.49 4.65 -15.71
N MET A 203 -2.09 5.83 -15.69
CA MET A 203 -2.94 6.31 -14.60
C MET A 203 -4.34 5.68 -14.64
N GLY A 204 -4.85 5.34 -15.82
CA GLY A 204 -6.17 4.72 -16.02
C GLY A 204 -7.18 5.65 -16.65
N ALA A 205 -8.20 5.05 -17.26
CA ALA A 205 -9.27 5.77 -17.96
C ALA A 205 -10.58 5.84 -17.16
N GLU A 206 -10.84 4.90 -16.26
CA GLU A 206 -12.06 4.84 -15.47
C GLU A 206 -11.74 4.87 -13.97
N LEU A 207 -12.62 5.50 -13.18
CA LEU A 207 -12.40 5.61 -11.74
C LEU A 207 -12.57 4.26 -11.05
N ASN A 208 -13.77 3.66 -11.05
CA ASN A 208 -14.06 2.41 -10.34
C ASN A 208 -14.86 1.45 -11.25
N PRO A 209 -14.18 0.71 -12.13
CA PRO A 209 -14.83 -0.26 -12.99
C PRO A 209 -15.43 -1.41 -12.19
N ARG A 210 -16.59 -1.88 -12.65
CA ARG A 210 -17.28 -3.02 -12.05
C ARG A 210 -17.57 -4.10 -13.08
N LEU A 211 -17.36 -5.36 -12.69
CA LEU A 211 -17.87 -6.48 -13.44
C LEU A 211 -19.33 -6.69 -13.02
N PHE A 212 -20.23 -6.45 -13.98
CA PHE A 212 -21.67 -6.29 -13.72
C PHE A 212 -21.93 -5.19 -12.68
N THR A 213 -22.64 -5.49 -11.60
CA THR A 213 -22.91 -4.57 -10.48
C THR A 213 -22.21 -4.97 -9.18
N TRP A 214 -21.58 -6.15 -9.13
CA TRP A 214 -21.23 -6.82 -7.88
C TRP A 214 -19.73 -6.79 -7.54
N LEU A 215 -18.86 -6.95 -8.55
CA LEU A 215 -17.41 -6.98 -8.34
C LEU A 215 -16.79 -5.64 -8.71
N ASP A 216 -16.24 -4.96 -7.70
CA ASP A 216 -15.44 -3.75 -7.86
C ASP A 216 -13.98 -4.16 -8.07
N PHE A 217 -13.42 -3.87 -9.24
CA PHE A 217 -12.11 -4.38 -9.63
C PHE A 217 -10.99 -3.84 -8.76
N LYS A 218 -11.11 -2.60 -8.27
CA LYS A 218 -10.10 -2.02 -7.40
C LYS A 218 -10.06 -2.71 -6.04
N MET A 219 -11.22 -2.84 -5.39
CA MET A 219 -11.33 -3.54 -4.11
C MET A 219 -10.90 -5.00 -4.22
N PHE A 220 -11.29 -5.68 -5.30
CA PHE A 220 -10.90 -7.06 -5.55
C PHE A 220 -9.36 -7.18 -5.68
N PHE A 221 -8.74 -6.35 -6.52
CA PHE A 221 -7.30 -6.44 -6.79
C PHE A 221 -6.47 -5.96 -5.60
N GLU A 222 -6.88 -4.90 -4.88
CA GLU A 222 -6.09 -4.36 -3.77
C GLU A 222 -6.05 -5.30 -2.56
N VAL A 223 -7.14 -6.02 -2.28
CA VAL A 223 -7.25 -6.80 -1.05
C VAL A 223 -6.99 -8.29 -1.25
N ARG A 224 -7.56 -8.90 -2.29
CA ARG A 224 -7.60 -10.37 -2.40
C ARG A 224 -6.38 -10.97 -3.09
N ILE A 225 -5.75 -10.24 -3.99
CA ILE A 225 -4.68 -10.81 -4.82
C ILE A 225 -3.31 -10.66 -4.15
N PRO A 226 -2.79 -9.43 -3.90
CA PRO A 226 -1.40 -9.23 -3.53
C PRO A 226 -1.08 -9.86 -2.17
N TRP A 227 -1.91 -9.59 -1.17
CA TRP A 227 -1.66 -10.03 0.21
C TRP A 227 -1.85 -11.52 0.40
N PHE A 228 -2.76 -12.14 -0.37
CA PHE A 228 -3.00 -13.58 -0.27
C PHE A 228 -1.87 -14.35 -0.94
N ILE A 229 -1.42 -13.92 -2.12
CA ILE A 229 -0.26 -14.53 -2.79
C ILE A 229 0.98 -14.40 -1.90
N LEU A 230 1.23 -13.22 -1.31
CA LEU A 230 2.35 -13.01 -0.41
C LEU A 230 2.32 -14.00 0.76
N PHE A 231 1.17 -14.15 1.43
CA PHE A 231 1.03 -15.11 2.52
C PHE A 231 1.18 -16.56 2.06
N LEU A 232 0.53 -16.95 0.96
CA LEU A 232 0.61 -18.32 0.43
C LEU A 232 2.05 -18.69 0.04
N THR A 233 2.82 -17.73 -0.47
CA THR A 233 4.26 -17.90 -0.73
C THR A 233 5.01 -18.20 0.56
N THR A 234 4.74 -17.47 1.64
CA THR A 234 5.36 -17.71 2.96
C THR A 234 4.91 -19.01 3.60
N LEU A 235 3.64 -19.37 3.47
CA LEU A 235 3.13 -20.67 3.91
C LEU A 235 3.82 -21.80 3.13
N GLY A 236 4.04 -21.63 1.83
CA GLY A 236 4.85 -22.54 1.02
C GLY A 236 6.28 -22.69 1.53
N ALA A 237 6.93 -21.60 1.94
CA ALA A 237 8.28 -21.65 2.51
C ALA A 237 8.30 -22.42 3.84
N VAL A 238 7.29 -22.21 4.69
CA VAL A 238 7.13 -22.95 5.95
C VAL A 238 6.90 -24.44 5.71
N CYS A 239 6.03 -24.80 4.78
CA CYS A 239 5.80 -26.19 4.35
C CYS A 239 7.10 -26.84 3.84
N ARG A 240 7.86 -26.13 2.99
CA ARG A 240 9.16 -26.60 2.49
C ARG A 240 10.15 -26.86 3.62
N GLN A 241 10.29 -25.93 4.57
CA GLN A 241 11.21 -26.10 5.69
C GLN A 241 10.84 -27.33 6.52
N TYR A 242 9.55 -27.51 6.82
CA TYR A 242 9.08 -28.67 7.57
C TYR A 242 9.43 -29.98 6.87
N GLU A 243 9.23 -30.08 5.55
CA GLU A 243 9.57 -31.29 4.79
C GLU A 243 11.09 -31.50 4.64
N THR A 244 11.85 -30.43 4.45
CA THR A 244 13.30 -30.50 4.21
C THR A 244 14.09 -30.79 5.49
N TYR A 245 13.71 -30.15 6.59
CA TYR A 245 14.48 -30.16 7.84
C TYR A 245 13.79 -30.92 8.98
N GLY A 246 12.51 -31.26 8.85
CA GLY A 246 11.70 -31.83 9.94
C GLY A 246 11.25 -30.81 10.99
N TYR A 247 11.59 -29.53 10.81
CA TYR A 247 11.18 -28.42 11.66
C TYR A 247 11.09 -27.12 10.85
N VAL A 248 10.49 -26.09 11.45
CA VAL A 248 10.38 -24.75 10.86
C VAL A 248 11.15 -23.77 11.74
N SER A 249 12.01 -22.95 11.11
CA SER A 249 12.80 -21.92 11.80
C SER A 249 11.90 -20.87 12.46
N GLY A 250 12.39 -20.21 13.51
CA GLY A 250 11.63 -19.18 14.22
C GLY A 250 11.40 -17.94 13.33
N GLU A 251 12.32 -17.67 12.41
CA GLU A 251 12.30 -16.62 11.41
C GLU A 251 11.21 -16.87 10.36
N ALA A 252 11.03 -18.11 9.91
CA ALA A 252 9.93 -18.49 9.03
C ALA A 252 8.57 -18.38 9.74
N TRP A 253 8.47 -18.80 11.01
CA TRP A 253 7.27 -18.57 11.82
C TRP A 253 6.97 -17.09 12.00
N PHE A 254 7.99 -16.25 12.16
CA PHE A 254 7.83 -14.80 12.29
C PHE A 254 7.24 -14.21 11.02
N LEU A 255 7.79 -14.53 9.85
CA LEU A 255 7.27 -14.07 8.57
C LEU A 255 5.85 -14.57 8.31
N LEU A 256 5.56 -15.84 8.63
CA LEU A 256 4.22 -16.39 8.49
C LEU A 256 3.20 -15.63 9.33
N MET A 257 3.52 -15.37 10.61
CA MET A 257 2.69 -14.56 11.49
C MET A 257 2.53 -13.13 10.93
N ALA A 258 3.62 -12.50 10.53
CA ALA A 258 3.64 -11.12 10.06
C ALA A 258 2.77 -10.93 8.80
N HIS A 259 2.94 -11.79 7.78
CA HIS A 259 2.15 -11.75 6.57
C HIS A 259 0.69 -12.16 6.81
N PHE A 260 0.43 -13.11 7.71
CA PHE A 260 -0.93 -13.45 8.13
C PHE A 260 -1.64 -12.25 8.75
N LEU A 261 -1.01 -11.58 9.72
CA LEU A 261 -1.60 -10.43 10.42
C LEU A 261 -1.92 -9.29 9.45
N TYR A 262 -1.05 -9.03 8.47
CA TYR A 262 -1.25 -7.99 7.47
C TYR A 262 -2.41 -8.32 6.52
N ALA A 263 -2.37 -9.50 5.88
CA ALA A 263 -3.42 -9.95 4.97
C ALA A 263 -4.80 -10.07 5.67
N ASN A 264 -4.80 -10.57 6.91
CA ASN A 264 -5.99 -10.66 7.74
C ASN A 264 -6.52 -9.26 8.10
N ALA A 265 -5.67 -8.28 8.38
CA ALA A 265 -6.11 -6.91 8.66
C ALA A 265 -6.79 -6.26 7.45
N CYS A 266 -6.22 -6.41 6.25
CA CYS A 266 -6.83 -5.93 5.01
C CYS A 266 -8.19 -6.61 4.77
N SER A 267 -8.29 -7.92 5.03
CA SER A 267 -9.51 -8.70 4.84
C SER A 267 -10.60 -8.38 5.87
N LYS A 268 -10.21 -8.20 7.14
CA LYS A 268 -11.15 -7.95 8.25
C LYS A 268 -11.64 -6.49 8.30
N GLY A 269 -10.84 -5.55 7.79
CA GLY A 269 -11.09 -4.11 7.79
C GLY A 269 -11.33 -3.52 6.40
N GLU A 270 -11.86 -4.33 5.47
CA GLU A 270 -12.12 -3.96 4.08
C GLU A 270 -12.98 -2.69 3.93
N GLU A 271 -13.92 -2.46 4.86
CA GLU A 271 -14.76 -1.25 4.91
C GLU A 271 -13.97 0.02 5.22
N LEU A 272 -12.74 -0.11 5.71
CA LEU A 272 -11.85 1.01 6.00
C LEU A 272 -11.02 1.40 4.78
N ILE A 273 -10.88 0.49 3.80
CA ILE A 273 -10.05 0.66 2.60
C ILE A 273 -10.72 1.58 1.58
N ILE A 274 -12.06 1.61 1.51
CA ILE A 274 -12.81 2.49 0.59
C ILE A 274 -12.53 3.99 0.77
N THR A 275 -11.96 4.37 1.91
CA THR A 275 -11.56 5.76 2.21
C THR A 275 -10.13 6.08 1.77
N SER A 276 -9.40 5.09 1.22
CA SER A 276 -8.05 5.25 0.70
C SER A 276 -8.04 6.04 -0.60
N TRP A 277 -6.93 6.73 -0.84
CA TRP A 277 -6.70 7.51 -2.07
C TRP A 277 -6.92 6.66 -3.33
N ASP A 278 -6.46 5.42 -3.29
CA ASP A 278 -6.52 4.49 -4.41
C ASP A 278 -7.97 4.15 -4.79
N MET A 279 -8.87 4.09 -3.80
CA MET A 279 -10.29 3.80 -4.02
C MET A 279 -11.08 5.01 -4.51
N TYR A 280 -11.00 6.14 -3.79
CA TYR A 280 -11.90 7.26 -4.08
C TYR A 280 -11.35 8.23 -5.14
N PHE A 281 -10.03 8.29 -5.36
CA PHE A 281 -9.42 9.27 -6.26
C PHE A 281 -8.70 8.62 -7.42
N GLU A 282 -7.73 7.74 -7.17
CA GLU A 282 -6.84 7.21 -8.21
C GLU A 282 -7.64 6.50 -9.31
N LYS A 283 -7.24 6.57 -10.59
CA LYS A 283 -7.97 5.85 -11.65
C LYS A 283 -7.47 4.41 -11.74
N TRP A 284 -8.30 3.50 -12.26
CA TRP A 284 -7.90 2.11 -12.46
C TRP A 284 -7.11 1.96 -13.77
N GLY A 285 -5.80 2.20 -13.68
CA GLY A 285 -4.84 2.08 -14.78
C GLY A 285 -3.75 1.05 -14.55
N PHE A 286 -2.79 1.01 -15.47
CA PHE A 286 -1.66 0.09 -15.40
C PHE A 286 -0.94 0.14 -14.06
N MET A 287 -0.76 1.34 -13.46
CA MET A 287 -0.10 1.46 -12.16
C MET A 287 -0.77 0.57 -11.10
N LEU A 288 -2.07 0.76 -10.84
CA LEU A 288 -2.77 -0.02 -9.81
C LEU A 288 -2.92 -1.50 -10.21
N ILE A 289 -3.18 -1.78 -11.48
CA ILE A 289 -3.39 -3.15 -11.98
C ILE A 289 -2.09 -3.95 -11.85
N PHE A 290 -0.99 -3.42 -12.38
CA PHE A 290 0.32 -4.08 -12.35
C PHE A 290 0.83 -4.27 -10.93
N TRP A 291 0.74 -3.25 -10.07
CA TRP A 291 1.21 -3.36 -8.69
C TRP A 291 0.39 -4.37 -7.88
N ASN A 292 -0.93 -4.46 -8.08
CA ASN A 292 -1.75 -5.42 -7.35
C ASN A 292 -1.62 -6.87 -7.86
N LEU A 293 -1.40 -7.06 -9.17
CA LEU A 293 -1.24 -8.39 -9.75
C LEU A 293 0.20 -8.93 -9.60
N ALA A 294 1.21 -8.10 -9.85
CA ALA A 294 2.60 -8.53 -9.93
C ALA A 294 3.50 -7.84 -8.89
N GLY A 295 3.51 -6.51 -8.85
CA GLY A 295 4.50 -5.74 -8.08
C GLY A 295 4.51 -6.06 -6.58
N VAL A 296 3.39 -5.85 -5.88
CA VAL A 296 3.27 -6.10 -4.44
C VAL A 296 3.54 -7.58 -4.09
N PRO A 297 2.80 -8.56 -4.63
CA PRO A 297 2.94 -9.96 -4.19
C PRO A 297 4.33 -10.54 -4.47
N LEU A 298 4.95 -10.15 -5.58
CA LEU A 298 6.16 -10.81 -6.08
C LEU A 298 7.43 -9.98 -5.88
N SER A 299 7.34 -8.71 -5.44
CA SER A 299 8.51 -7.94 -5.01
C SER A 299 8.59 -7.79 -3.48
N TYR A 300 7.49 -7.92 -2.73
CA TYR A 300 7.55 -7.84 -1.26
C TYR A 300 7.95 -9.18 -0.62
N CYS A 301 7.84 -10.28 -1.37
CA CYS A 301 8.14 -11.62 -0.90
C CYS A 301 9.64 -11.98 -0.84
N HIS A 302 10.56 -11.07 -1.17
CA HIS A 302 12.00 -11.40 -1.20
C HIS A 302 12.56 -11.87 0.14
N CYS A 303 11.99 -11.44 1.27
CA CYS A 303 12.31 -12.02 2.57
C CYS A 303 11.94 -13.51 2.66
N THR A 304 10.79 -13.90 2.10
CA THR A 304 10.33 -15.28 2.02
C THR A 304 11.18 -16.11 1.06
N LEU A 305 11.51 -15.58 -0.11
CA LEU A 305 12.38 -16.26 -1.06
C LEU A 305 13.77 -16.52 -0.46
N TYR A 306 14.29 -15.56 0.31
CA TYR A 306 15.57 -15.72 0.99
C TYR A 306 15.54 -16.90 1.96
N ILE A 307 14.59 -16.96 2.90
CA ILE A 307 14.51 -18.06 3.88
C ILE A 307 14.11 -19.41 3.28
N ALA A 308 13.52 -19.42 2.08
CA ALA A 308 13.15 -20.64 1.37
C ALA A 308 14.32 -21.27 0.59
N ASN A 309 15.34 -20.46 0.27
CA ASN A 309 16.46 -20.85 -0.59
C ASN A 309 17.82 -20.87 0.14
N HIS A 310 17.86 -20.51 1.42
CA HIS A 310 19.07 -20.52 2.25
C HIS A 310 18.87 -21.42 3.47
N ASP A 311 19.96 -21.99 3.97
CA ASP A 311 19.90 -22.83 5.16
C ASP A 311 19.55 -21.99 6.40
N PRO A 312 18.71 -22.49 7.34
CA PRO A 312 18.37 -21.78 8.57
C PRO A 312 19.57 -21.26 9.38
N SER A 313 20.74 -21.89 9.28
CA SER A 313 21.95 -21.41 9.93
C SER A 313 22.47 -20.07 9.40
N GLU A 314 22.14 -19.69 8.16
CA GLU A 314 22.60 -18.45 7.52
C GLU A 314 21.89 -17.20 8.02
N TYR A 315 20.66 -17.35 8.50
CA TYR A 315 19.82 -16.26 9.02
C TYR A 315 19.38 -16.49 10.46
N HIS A 316 20.08 -17.34 11.21
CA HIS A 316 19.70 -17.66 12.58
C HIS A 316 19.79 -16.43 13.51
N TRP A 317 18.69 -16.13 14.19
CA TRP A 317 18.59 -15.10 15.21
C TRP A 317 18.84 -15.66 16.60
N ASN A 318 19.40 -14.82 17.48
CA ASN A 318 19.39 -15.11 18.91
C ASN A 318 17.94 -15.31 19.39
N PRO A 319 17.59 -16.46 20.02
CA PRO A 319 16.21 -16.78 20.40
C PRO A 319 15.53 -15.74 21.29
N TYR A 320 16.30 -15.07 22.17
CA TYR A 320 15.76 -14.02 23.05
C TYR A 320 15.41 -12.75 22.26
N LEU A 321 16.28 -12.35 21.32
CA LEU A 321 16.02 -11.20 20.45
C LEU A 321 14.87 -11.48 19.49
N LEU A 322 14.79 -12.71 18.98
CA LEU A 322 13.67 -13.14 18.15
C LEU A 322 12.35 -13.10 18.94
N THR A 323 12.33 -13.63 20.16
CA THR A 323 11.15 -13.57 21.04
C THR A 323 10.72 -12.13 21.32
N LEU A 324 11.69 -11.26 21.61
CA LEU A 324 11.44 -9.83 21.78
C LEU A 324 10.83 -9.20 20.52
N LEU A 325 11.32 -9.57 19.33
CA LEU A 325 10.80 -9.11 18.05
C LEU A 325 9.34 -9.55 17.85
N PHE A 326 8.99 -10.81 18.13
CA PHE A 326 7.60 -11.29 18.09
C PHE A 326 6.67 -10.44 18.99
N VAL A 327 7.06 -10.26 20.25
CA VAL A 327 6.27 -9.50 21.24
C VAL A 327 6.11 -8.04 20.78
N THR A 328 7.21 -7.42 20.33
CA THR A 328 7.21 -6.04 19.85
C THR A 328 6.35 -5.91 18.60
N TYR A 329 6.44 -6.84 17.66
CA TYR A 329 5.64 -6.83 16.44
C TYR A 329 4.15 -6.93 16.72
N LEU A 330 3.73 -7.82 17.62
CA LEU A 330 2.33 -7.92 18.04
C LEU A 330 1.82 -6.65 18.71
N PHE A 331 2.66 -6.01 19.54
CA PHE A 331 2.32 -4.73 20.15
C PHE A 331 2.18 -3.62 19.10
N VAL A 332 3.12 -3.49 18.17
CA VAL A 332 3.06 -2.49 17.09
C VAL A 332 1.89 -2.77 16.14
N TYR A 333 1.57 -4.04 15.87
CA TYR A 333 0.36 -4.44 15.16
C TYR A 333 -0.92 -3.95 15.85
N TRP A 334 -1.00 -4.10 17.18
CA TRP A 334 -2.12 -3.56 17.94
C TRP A 334 -2.25 -2.03 17.79
N ILE A 335 -1.14 -1.29 17.85
CA ILE A 335 -1.13 0.17 17.60
C ILE A 335 -1.66 0.47 16.20
N TRP A 336 -1.10 -0.17 15.18
CA TRP A 336 -1.45 0.08 13.78
C TRP A 336 -2.91 -0.21 13.46
N ASP A 337 -3.41 -1.37 13.89
CA ASP A 337 -4.78 -1.82 13.63
C ASP A 337 -5.81 -0.93 14.34
N THR A 338 -5.54 -0.57 15.60
CA THR A 338 -6.43 0.29 16.37
C THR A 338 -6.32 1.76 15.98
N ALA A 339 -5.16 2.26 15.54
CA ALA A 339 -5.02 3.61 14.98
C ALA A 339 -5.88 3.75 13.71
N ASN A 340 -5.77 2.81 12.76
CA ASN A 340 -6.61 2.84 11.57
C ASN A 340 -8.10 2.72 11.91
N SER A 341 -8.46 1.88 12.88
CA SER A 341 -9.85 1.78 13.36
C SER A 341 -10.35 3.09 13.96
N GLN A 342 -9.58 3.74 14.84
CA GLN A 342 -10.00 4.99 15.51
C GLN A 342 -10.28 6.10 14.51
N LYS A 343 -9.43 6.29 13.50
CA LYS A 343 -9.62 7.28 12.43
C LYS A 343 -10.93 7.06 11.68
N ASN A 344 -11.16 5.82 11.24
CA ASN A 344 -12.28 5.48 10.38
C ASN A 344 -13.60 5.45 11.16
N MET A 345 -13.60 4.88 12.38
CA MET A 345 -14.76 4.88 13.26
C MET A 345 -15.15 6.29 13.67
N PHE A 346 -14.20 7.17 13.97
CA PHE A 346 -14.48 8.58 14.26
C PHE A 346 -15.23 9.25 13.09
N ARG A 347 -14.72 9.08 11.86
CA ARG A 347 -15.34 9.68 10.68
C ARG A 347 -16.72 9.08 10.39
N ALA A 348 -16.89 7.78 10.57
CA ALA A 348 -18.16 7.12 10.36
C ALA A 348 -19.21 7.55 11.39
N GLN A 349 -18.83 7.66 12.66
CA GLN A 349 -19.70 8.13 13.74
C GLN A 349 -20.15 9.58 13.50
N GLU A 350 -19.25 10.45 13.03
CA GLU A 350 -19.60 11.84 12.66
C GLU A 350 -20.67 11.89 11.55
N ARG A 351 -20.69 10.88 10.67
CA ARG A 351 -21.65 10.75 9.57
C ARG A 351 -22.88 9.90 9.92
N GLY A 352 -23.02 9.47 11.18
CA GLY A 352 -24.12 8.59 11.61
C GLY A 352 -24.03 7.15 11.08
N VAL A 353 -22.88 6.71 10.58
CA VAL A 353 -22.67 5.37 10.02
C VAL A 353 -22.07 4.44 11.08
N ALA A 354 -22.72 3.31 11.33
CA ALA A 354 -22.22 2.29 12.25
C ALA A 354 -21.25 1.31 11.57
N LEU A 355 -19.97 1.33 11.95
CA LEU A 355 -18.95 0.36 11.52
C LEU A 355 -18.75 -0.74 12.57
N ASN A 356 -19.72 -1.62 12.73
CA ASN A 356 -19.67 -2.73 13.69
C ASN A 356 -19.70 -4.10 12.98
N ARG A 357 -18.70 -4.36 12.15
CA ARG A 357 -18.53 -5.68 11.54
C ARG A 357 -17.98 -6.68 12.56
N LYS A 358 -18.54 -7.89 12.54
CA LYS A 358 -18.04 -9.04 13.29
C LYS A 358 -16.99 -9.75 12.45
N THR A 359 -15.72 -9.45 12.70
CA THR A 359 -14.57 -10.08 12.06
C THR A 359 -13.54 -10.48 13.12
N PHE A 360 -12.54 -11.28 12.79
CA PHE A 360 -11.55 -11.78 13.75
C PHE A 360 -10.11 -11.37 13.38
N PRO A 361 -9.27 -10.98 14.34
CA PRO A 361 -9.61 -10.53 15.69
C PRO A 361 -10.08 -9.06 15.67
N GLN A 362 -11.02 -8.71 16.56
CA GLN A 362 -11.37 -7.32 16.86
C GLN A 362 -10.60 -6.87 18.09
N LEU A 363 -9.64 -5.97 17.89
CA LEU A 363 -8.74 -5.55 18.96
C LEU A 363 -9.42 -4.54 19.91
N PRO A 364 -9.05 -4.55 21.20
CA PRO A 364 -9.55 -3.56 22.15
C PRO A 364 -9.08 -2.15 21.75
N TRP A 365 -9.85 -1.13 22.11
CA TRP A 365 -9.53 0.29 21.84
C TRP A 365 -9.59 0.72 20.36
N LYS A 366 -10.38 0.00 19.55
CA LYS A 366 -10.65 0.34 18.14
C LYS A 366 -11.39 1.69 17.92
N ALA A 367 -12.03 2.24 18.95
CA ALA A 367 -12.64 3.57 18.93
C ALA A 367 -12.38 4.30 20.25
N VAL A 368 -12.27 5.62 20.18
CA VAL A 368 -12.19 6.50 21.35
C VAL A 368 -13.60 6.95 21.71
N LYS A 369 -13.99 6.78 22.98
CA LYS A 369 -15.28 7.27 23.49
C LYS A 369 -15.17 8.77 23.78
N ASN A 370 -16.14 9.56 23.33
CA ASN A 370 -16.16 11.03 23.48
C ASN A 370 -14.84 11.69 23.04
N PRO A 371 -14.40 11.47 21.79
CA PRO A 371 -13.08 11.87 21.33
C PRO A 371 -12.91 13.39 21.31
N VAL A 372 -11.75 13.88 21.75
CA VAL A 372 -11.32 15.26 21.51
C VAL A 372 -11.14 15.47 20.01
N SER A 373 -11.79 16.50 19.47
CA SER A 373 -11.72 16.84 18.05
C SER A 373 -11.69 18.35 17.83
N ILE A 374 -11.19 18.76 16.67
CA ILE A 374 -11.12 20.15 16.23
C ILE A 374 -12.15 20.35 15.14
N LYS A 375 -13.08 21.27 15.32
CA LYS A 375 -14.09 21.62 14.31
C LYS A 375 -13.45 22.41 13.18
N THR A 376 -13.79 22.09 11.93
CA THR A 376 -13.28 22.79 10.77
C THR A 376 -14.37 23.64 10.11
N LYS A 377 -13.96 24.62 9.29
CA LYS A 377 -14.88 25.45 8.50
C LYS A 377 -15.62 24.64 7.42
N THR A 378 -15.14 23.44 7.09
CA THR A 378 -15.77 22.56 6.08
C THR A 378 -16.91 21.71 6.65
N GLY A 379 -17.25 21.85 7.93
CA GLY A 379 -18.26 21.04 8.63
C GLY A 379 -17.76 19.70 9.16
N ASP A 380 -16.61 19.22 8.67
CA ASP A 380 -15.91 18.03 9.19
C ASP A 380 -15.17 18.36 10.51
N SER A 381 -14.80 17.33 11.28
CA SER A 381 -13.90 17.47 12.44
C SER A 381 -12.56 16.76 12.22
N ILE A 382 -11.50 17.22 12.88
CA ILE A 382 -10.18 16.54 12.92
C ILE A 382 -10.07 15.78 14.24
N LEU A 383 -9.80 14.48 14.19
CA LEU A 383 -9.54 13.67 15.39
C LEU A 383 -8.23 14.13 16.05
N CYS A 384 -8.31 14.55 17.30
CA CYS A 384 -7.18 15.02 18.09
C CYS A 384 -7.10 14.24 19.42
N ASP A 385 -7.34 12.93 19.36
CA ASP A 385 -7.39 12.02 20.50
C ASP A 385 -6.83 10.63 20.11
N GLY A 386 -6.71 9.73 21.08
CA GLY A 386 -6.21 8.38 20.89
C GLY A 386 -4.80 8.38 20.30
N TRP A 387 -4.58 7.52 19.30
CA TRP A 387 -3.29 7.44 18.62
C TRP A 387 -2.93 8.73 17.85
N TYR A 388 -3.93 9.45 17.36
CA TYR A 388 -3.73 10.69 16.61
C TYR A 388 -3.40 11.89 17.50
N ALA A 389 -3.59 11.79 18.82
CA ALA A 389 -3.01 12.75 19.76
C ALA A 389 -1.52 12.54 20.01
N LYS A 390 -0.97 11.36 19.68
CA LYS A 390 0.45 11.03 19.90
C LYS A 390 1.32 11.46 18.73
N ALA A 391 0.91 11.12 17.51
CA ALA A 391 1.55 11.60 16.29
C ALA A 391 0.55 11.58 15.11
N ARG A 392 0.68 12.55 14.20
CA ARG A 392 -0.28 12.76 13.11
C ARG A 392 -0.36 11.57 12.13
N LYS A 393 0.74 10.82 11.98
CA LYS A 393 0.90 9.67 11.08
C LYS A 393 1.51 8.46 11.80
N ILE A 394 1.13 8.22 13.07
CA ILE A 394 1.65 7.07 13.86
C ILE A 394 1.48 5.70 13.19
N HIS A 395 0.39 5.49 12.45
CA HIS A 395 0.17 4.28 11.66
C HIS A 395 1.24 4.09 10.58
N TYR A 396 1.75 5.15 9.96
CA TYR A 396 2.84 5.07 8.99
C TYR A 396 4.16 4.66 9.65
N THR A 397 4.40 5.06 10.91
CA THR A 397 5.55 4.57 11.69
C THR A 397 5.46 3.07 11.95
N CYS A 398 4.24 2.58 12.25
CA CYS A 398 4.03 1.15 12.45
C CYS A 398 4.22 0.36 11.16
N ASP A 399 3.71 0.85 10.02
CA ASP A 399 3.94 0.21 8.72
C ASP A 399 5.44 0.14 8.38
N LEU A 400 6.19 1.23 8.62
CA LEU A 400 7.64 1.23 8.40
C LEU A 400 8.35 0.24 9.32
N PHE A 401 7.92 0.11 10.58
CA PHE A 401 8.44 -0.91 11.49
C PHE A 401 8.18 -2.33 10.97
N PHE A 402 7.00 -2.62 10.43
CA PHE A 402 6.73 -3.93 9.84
C PHE A 402 7.65 -4.21 8.66
N ALA A 403 7.77 -3.25 7.74
CA ALA A 403 8.65 -3.39 6.59
C ALA A 403 10.09 -3.66 7.02
N LEU A 404 10.65 -2.84 7.90
CA LEU A 404 11.99 -3.04 8.46
C LEU A 404 12.15 -4.40 9.14
N SER A 405 11.13 -4.89 9.85
CA SER A 405 11.18 -6.19 10.51
C SER A 405 11.25 -7.35 9.51
N TRP A 406 10.57 -7.23 8.36
CA TRP A 406 10.61 -8.27 7.30
C TRP A 406 11.96 -8.34 6.60
N GLY A 407 12.68 -7.21 6.47
CA GLY A 407 14.06 -7.22 5.99
C GLY A 407 15.02 -7.72 7.06
N ALA A 408 14.90 -7.19 8.28
CA ALA A 408 15.79 -7.52 9.40
C ALA A 408 15.84 -9.03 9.66
N ILE A 409 14.68 -9.72 9.70
CA ILE A 409 14.62 -11.15 10.03
C ILE A 409 15.49 -12.03 9.12
N THR A 410 15.84 -11.55 7.92
CA THR A 410 16.72 -12.26 6.97
C THR A 410 18.21 -11.91 7.08
N GLY A 411 18.58 -11.00 7.99
CA GLY A 411 19.94 -10.50 8.13
C GLY A 411 20.34 -9.52 7.01
N PHE A 412 21.64 -9.38 6.78
CA PHE A 412 22.21 -8.38 5.85
C PHE A 412 23.06 -8.99 4.73
N ASN A 413 23.04 -10.32 4.59
CA ASN A 413 23.83 -11.03 3.57
C ASN A 413 23.28 -10.82 2.14
N SER A 414 22.00 -10.48 2.00
CA SER A 414 21.38 -10.19 0.71
C SER A 414 20.72 -8.80 0.73
N PRO A 415 20.86 -7.99 -0.34
CA PRO A 415 20.15 -6.72 -0.47
C PRO A 415 18.66 -6.87 -0.81
N PHE A 416 18.21 -8.01 -1.34
CA PHE A 416 16.85 -8.12 -1.88
C PHE A 416 15.74 -8.10 -0.82
N PRO A 417 15.88 -8.75 0.36
CA PRO A 417 14.92 -8.58 1.45
C PRO A 417 14.76 -7.12 1.91
N TRP A 418 15.79 -6.28 1.68
CA TRP A 418 15.80 -4.85 2.02
C TRP A 418 15.16 -3.94 0.97
N PHE A 419 14.81 -4.47 -0.21
CA PHE A 419 14.12 -3.72 -1.25
C PHE A 419 12.78 -3.16 -0.76
N TYR A 420 11.91 -4.02 -0.20
CA TYR A 420 10.61 -3.58 0.31
C TYR A 420 10.72 -2.52 1.42
N PRO A 421 11.54 -2.71 2.48
CA PRO A 421 11.78 -1.68 3.48
C PRO A 421 12.19 -0.32 2.89
N LEU A 422 13.16 -0.32 1.97
CA LEU A 422 13.66 0.91 1.35
C LEU A 422 12.61 1.57 0.46
N PHE A 423 11.97 0.80 -0.40
CA PHE A 423 10.88 1.26 -1.27
C PHE A 423 9.73 1.85 -0.44
N PHE A 424 9.31 1.13 0.61
CA PHE A 424 8.22 1.54 1.48
C PHE A 424 8.57 2.81 2.27
N ALA A 425 9.80 2.93 2.78
CA ALA A 425 10.26 4.14 3.47
C ALA A 425 10.17 5.39 2.57
N CYS A 426 10.63 5.29 1.32
CA CYS A 426 10.51 6.38 0.36
C CYS A 426 9.05 6.72 0.05
N MET A 427 8.23 5.70 -0.20
CA MET A 427 6.81 5.86 -0.53
C MET A 427 6.02 6.49 0.62
N ILE A 428 6.24 6.04 1.86
CA ILE A 428 5.46 6.50 3.02
C ILE A 428 5.80 7.95 3.38
N VAL A 429 7.05 8.38 3.19
CA VAL A 429 7.46 9.78 3.34
C VAL A 429 6.79 10.66 2.29
N HIS A 430 6.86 10.26 1.01
CA HIS A 430 6.19 10.97 -0.07
C HIS A 430 4.67 11.08 0.18
N ARG A 431 4.04 9.98 0.60
CA ARG A 431 2.63 9.92 0.97
C ARG A 431 2.28 10.86 2.11
N ALA A 432 3.10 10.92 3.16
CA ALA A 432 2.88 11.81 4.29
C ALA A 432 2.94 13.29 3.88
N ILE A 433 3.93 13.68 3.08
CA ILE A 433 4.09 15.06 2.58
C ILE A 433 2.85 15.48 1.79
N ARG A 434 2.42 14.66 0.83
CA ARG A 434 1.24 14.89 0.00
C ARG A 434 -0.03 15.03 0.84
N ASP A 435 -0.22 14.14 1.82
CA ASP A 435 -1.38 14.20 2.71
C ASP A 435 -1.41 15.49 3.54
N ILE A 436 -0.25 15.94 4.06
CA ILE A 436 -0.15 17.16 4.86
C ILE A 436 -0.48 18.39 4.01
N GLN A 437 0.07 18.49 2.80
CA GLN A 437 -0.22 19.59 1.88
C GLN A 437 -1.73 19.70 1.61
N LYS A 438 -2.39 18.57 1.32
CA LYS A 438 -3.84 18.51 1.13
C LYS A 438 -4.62 18.90 2.38
N CYS A 439 -4.20 18.43 3.56
CA CYS A 439 -4.88 18.77 4.81
C CYS A 439 -4.71 20.25 5.16
N ARG A 440 -3.53 20.84 4.93
CA ARG A 440 -3.29 22.28 5.09
C ARG A 440 -4.17 23.10 4.17
N ALA A 441 -4.24 22.73 2.89
CA ALA A 441 -5.08 23.40 1.90
C ALA A 441 -6.58 23.28 2.24
N LYS A 442 -7.04 22.10 2.67
CA LYS A 442 -8.45 21.84 2.98
C LYS A 442 -8.91 22.49 4.30
N TYR A 443 -8.11 22.40 5.36
CA TYR A 443 -8.56 22.71 6.72
C TYR A 443 -8.00 24.03 7.29
N GLY A 444 -6.98 24.63 6.66
CA GLY A 444 -6.45 25.94 7.03
C GLY A 444 -6.12 26.06 8.53
N ASP A 445 -6.72 27.04 9.20
CA ASP A 445 -6.50 27.36 10.62
C ASP A 445 -6.70 26.16 11.55
N ALA A 446 -7.68 25.29 11.28
CA ALA A 446 -7.93 24.10 12.10
C ALA A 446 -6.78 23.09 11.98
N TRP A 447 -6.12 23.02 10.83
CA TRP A 447 -4.92 22.21 10.67
C TRP A 447 -3.72 22.81 11.40
N ILE A 448 -3.56 24.13 11.38
CA ILE A 448 -2.52 24.82 12.15
C ILE A 448 -2.70 24.55 13.64
N GLU A 449 -3.94 24.59 14.14
CA GLU A 449 -4.24 24.22 15.52
C GLU A 449 -3.90 22.75 15.80
N TYR A 450 -4.26 21.84 14.90
CA TYR A 450 -3.92 20.43 15.02
C TYR A 450 -2.40 20.20 15.09
N GLU A 451 -1.62 20.91 14.25
CA GLU A 451 -0.17 20.83 14.26
C GLU A 451 0.44 21.36 15.57
N LYS A 452 -0.17 22.38 16.20
CA LYS A 452 0.24 22.88 17.52
C LYS A 452 -0.04 21.86 18.62
N ARG A 453 -1.21 21.20 18.60
CA ARG A 453 -1.60 20.21 19.62
C ARG A 453 -0.84 18.90 19.47
N VAL A 454 -0.56 18.48 18.23
CA VAL A 454 0.11 17.22 17.91
C VAL A 454 1.32 17.54 17.03
N PRO A 455 2.45 18.01 17.61
CA PRO A 455 3.60 18.49 16.84
C PRO A 455 4.31 17.36 16.06
N TRP A 456 4.24 16.12 16.58
CA TRP A 456 4.95 14.98 16.03
C TRP A 456 4.27 14.41 14.78
N LEU A 457 5.06 14.21 13.72
CA LEU A 457 4.55 13.62 12.48
C LEU A 457 4.50 12.10 12.54
N PHE A 458 5.64 11.45 12.78
CA PHE A 458 5.79 10.00 12.73
C PHE A 458 5.99 9.41 14.14
N ILE A 459 7.14 9.69 14.75
CA ILE A 459 7.54 9.12 16.05
C ILE A 459 7.25 10.17 17.15
N PRO A 460 6.43 9.83 18.17
CA PRO A 460 6.22 10.71 19.31
C PRO A 460 7.54 10.98 20.05
N TYR A 461 7.75 12.22 20.51
CA TYR A 461 8.90 12.64 21.32
C TYR A 461 10.27 12.62 20.62
N VAL A 462 10.35 12.37 19.30
CA VAL A 462 11.58 12.42 18.50
C VAL A 462 11.41 13.46 17.39
N CYS A 463 12.37 14.40 17.29
CA CYS A 463 12.50 15.50 16.30
C CYS A 463 11.81 16.86 16.60
N TYR A 464 12.50 17.71 17.38
CA TYR A 464 12.32 19.17 17.32
C TYR A 464 13.17 19.83 16.19
N VAL A 465 13.96 19.04 15.43
CA VAL A 465 15.16 19.59 14.74
C VAL A 465 15.08 19.69 13.21
N ILE A 466 14.13 19.06 12.50
CA ILE A 466 14.30 18.90 11.03
C ILE A 466 13.28 19.66 10.14
N LEU A 467 12.22 20.29 10.67
CA LEU A 467 11.18 20.90 9.82
C LEU A 467 10.89 22.38 10.06
N ASN A 468 11.88 23.15 10.53
CA ASN A 468 11.77 24.61 10.51
C ASN A 468 12.65 25.17 9.40
N ASP A 469 12.26 24.91 8.15
CA ASP A 469 12.78 25.72 7.04
C ASP A 469 11.96 27.02 7.03
N GLY A 470 12.66 28.10 7.38
CA GLY A 470 12.05 29.36 7.73
C GLY A 470 11.28 29.97 6.57
N ARG A 471 10.00 30.21 6.78
CA ARG A 471 9.28 31.39 6.24
C ARG A 471 7.99 31.62 7.02
N SER A 472 7.80 32.90 7.34
CA SER A 472 6.63 33.55 7.94
C SER A 472 6.52 33.51 9.48
N GLY A 473 6.68 34.70 10.06
CA GLY A 473 6.50 34.97 11.48
C GLY A 473 7.12 36.32 11.86
N THR A 474 6.56 37.42 11.37
CA THR A 474 6.80 38.76 11.95
C THR A 474 6.30 38.76 13.39
N TYR A 475 7.20 38.49 14.35
CA TYR A 475 6.91 38.63 15.77
C TYR A 475 7.23 40.06 16.23
N GLY A 476 6.23 40.67 16.87
CA GLY A 476 6.28 42.02 17.40
C GLY A 476 7.37 42.22 18.45
N HIS A 477 7.92 43.43 18.45
CA HIS A 477 8.85 43.90 19.46
C HIS A 477 8.21 43.89 20.85
N SER A 478 8.55 42.89 21.66
CA SER A 478 8.61 43.06 23.10
C SER A 478 9.90 42.40 23.59
N GLN A 479 10.74 43.23 24.19
CA GLN A 479 12.07 42.86 24.65
C GLN A 479 11.98 41.86 25.81
N LEU A 480 12.58 40.68 25.63
CA LEU A 480 12.96 39.81 26.74
C LEU A 480 14.49 39.77 26.80
N LYS A 481 15.03 40.51 27.77
CA LYS A 481 16.41 40.47 28.21
C LYS A 481 16.70 39.10 28.82
N THR A 482 17.59 38.33 28.22
CA THR A 482 18.38 37.31 28.92
C THR A 482 19.79 37.35 28.37
N GLY A 483 20.73 37.80 29.21
CA GLY A 483 22.11 38.00 28.83
C GLY A 483 22.90 36.69 28.81
N HIS A 484 23.52 36.39 27.67
CA HIS A 484 24.79 35.68 27.51
C HIS A 484 25.33 36.00 26.09
N PRO A 485 26.66 36.02 25.86
CA PRO A 485 27.26 36.72 24.73
C PRO A 485 27.08 35.99 23.40
N VAL A 486 26.49 36.66 22.42
CA VAL A 486 26.44 36.26 21.01
C VAL A 486 27.82 36.49 20.38
N ARG A 487 28.52 35.43 19.97
CA ARG A 487 29.61 35.54 18.99
C ARG A 487 28.98 35.58 17.60
N SER A 488 28.90 36.77 17.00
CA SER A 488 28.49 36.95 15.61
C SER A 488 29.60 36.49 14.66
N ALA A 489 29.26 35.68 13.65
CA ALA A 489 30.15 35.42 12.51
C ALA A 489 30.08 36.60 11.53
N ILE A 490 31.24 37.13 11.18
CA ILE A 490 31.44 38.20 10.19
C ILE A 490 31.21 37.63 8.79
N HIS A 491 30.40 38.33 8.00
CA HIS A 491 30.16 38.04 6.59
C HIS A 491 31.39 38.47 5.77
N LYS A 492 32.00 37.54 5.01
CA LYS A 492 32.99 37.88 3.98
C LYS A 492 32.61 37.18 2.68
N GLN A 493 32.25 37.98 1.69
CA GLN A 493 31.85 37.56 0.35
C GLN A 493 33.12 37.40 -0.50
N LEU A 494 33.38 36.21 -1.05
CA LEU A 494 34.42 36.01 -2.08
C LEU A 494 34.07 34.80 -2.97
N ASN A 495 33.90 35.11 -4.26
CA ASN A 495 34.04 34.24 -5.44
C ASN A 495 33.07 33.05 -5.65
N GLY A 496 31.81 33.35 -5.95
CA GLY A 496 31.25 33.06 -7.29
C GLY A 496 31.08 31.61 -7.80
N ARG A 497 31.10 30.54 -6.99
CA ARG A 497 30.65 29.19 -7.41
C ARG A 497 30.02 28.41 -6.27
N LEU A 498 28.79 27.92 -6.48
CA LEU A 498 28.11 26.98 -5.59
C LEU A 498 28.37 25.55 -6.10
N VAL A 499 29.26 24.82 -5.44
CA VAL A 499 29.37 23.36 -5.57
C VAL A 499 28.70 22.77 -4.33
N LEU A 500 27.54 22.15 -4.50
CA LEU A 500 26.87 21.37 -3.46
C LEU A 500 27.61 20.04 -3.32
N ARG A 501 28.42 19.91 -2.27
CA ARG A 501 29.00 18.63 -1.82
C ARG A 501 28.28 18.22 -0.53
N TRP A 502 27.59 17.10 -0.58
CA TRP A 502 27.09 16.42 0.62
C TRP A 502 28.27 15.74 1.29
N VAL A 503 28.54 16.06 2.57
CA VAL A 503 29.45 15.28 3.41
C VAL A 503 28.61 14.68 4.53
N THR A 504 28.38 13.38 4.39
CA THR A 504 27.91 12.48 5.44
C THR A 504 29.02 12.30 6.47
N THR A 505 28.71 12.48 7.75
CA THR A 505 29.62 12.17 8.85
C THR A 505 29.81 10.66 8.96
N TRP A 506 30.85 10.12 8.34
CA TRP A 506 31.55 8.88 8.75
C TRP A 506 32.95 8.87 8.13
N GLU A 507 33.87 9.68 8.66
CA GLU A 507 35.30 9.48 8.47
C GLU A 507 36.02 9.69 9.81
N SER A 508 36.24 8.59 10.51
CA SER A 508 37.38 8.42 11.38
C SER A 508 37.87 6.99 11.20
N LEU A 509 38.77 6.79 10.22
CA LEU A 509 39.87 5.84 10.23
C LEU A 509 40.61 5.90 8.88
N LEU A 510 41.72 6.65 8.90
CA LEU A 510 42.96 6.47 8.12
C LEU A 510 42.92 6.48 6.57
N LEU A 511 43.62 7.50 6.06
CA LEU A 511 44.16 7.78 4.71
C LEU A 511 43.30 8.60 3.76
#